data_AF-A0A522J9H5-F1
#
_entry.id   AF-A0A522J9H5-F1
#
_cell.length_a   1.000
_cell.length_b   1.000
_cell.length_c   1.000
_cell.angle_alpha   90.00
_cell.angle_beta   90.00
_cell.angle_gamma   90.00
#
_symmetry.space_group_name_H-M   'P 1'
#
loop_
_entity.id
_entity.type
_entity.pdbx_description
1 polymer ?
#
loop_
_entity_poly.entity_id
_entity_poly.type
_entity_poly.pdbx_seq_one_letter_code
_entity_poly.pdbx_strand_id
1 'polypeptide(L)'
;MNIKRLRLGTATLSAVLLGALTSCSYLPWHSAPAVSEDWCADATLFAMHSVRSNEQGMSYADIDRDLDATDVAYLQLYPALSIADMHRLLHDIATHNRARFAAAQAVLQSCEARGTPEPAHYAPSYLSTPHSDAWCGQATDFAMGTAGYRDIGFTEKQMEASLHNDPLWLNEVFPALNTPDRVELVRAVYGQKWSRYTAAASLGKACKVAPAAGDADHAATRPDANQLPPAATP
;
A
#
# COMPACT_ATOMS: atom_id res chain seq x y z
N MET A 1 -39.68 58.60 44.40
CA MET A 1 -40.83 57.68 44.48
C MET A 1 -41.24 57.24 43.09
N ASN A 2 -41.03 55.97 42.77
CA ASN A 2 -41.72 55.12 41.76
C ASN A 2 -40.86 53.86 41.60
N ILE A 3 -41.17 52.80 42.35
CA ILE A 3 -41.97 51.63 41.94
C ILE A 3 -41.23 50.75 40.93
N LYS A 4 -40.72 49.64 41.47
CA LYS A 4 -40.30 48.43 40.76
C LYS A 4 -41.44 47.87 39.90
N ARG A 5 -41.12 47.29 38.75
CA ARG A 5 -41.63 45.96 38.36
C ARG A 5 -40.69 45.27 37.38
N LEU A 6 -40.43 44.02 37.75
CA LEU A 6 -39.56 43.00 37.19
C LEU A 6 -40.30 42.26 36.07
N ARG A 7 -39.65 41.97 34.92
CA ARG A 7 -39.96 40.77 34.11
C ARG A 7 -38.68 40.22 33.46
N LEU A 8 -38.51 38.92 33.70
CA LEU A 8 -37.45 38.01 33.24
C LEU A 8 -37.61 37.59 31.77
N GLY A 9 -36.50 37.13 31.20
CA GLY A 9 -36.43 36.10 30.15
C GLY A 9 -36.44 36.67 28.72
N THR A 10 -35.56 36.32 27.79
CA THR A 10 -34.66 35.17 27.67
C THR A 10 -33.55 35.55 26.68
N ALA A 11 -32.31 35.23 27.02
CA ALA A 11 -31.17 35.26 26.11
C ALA A 11 -31.08 33.91 25.38
N THR A 12 -30.86 33.93 24.06
CA THR A 12 -30.20 32.80 23.36
C THR A 12 -29.31 33.34 22.26
N LEU A 13 -28.03 33.02 22.42
CA LEU A 13 -26.89 33.35 21.59
C LEU A 13 -27.05 32.82 20.15
N SER A 14 -26.75 33.67 19.17
CA SER A 14 -26.39 33.25 17.82
C SER A 14 -24.98 32.65 17.86
N ALA A 15 -24.91 31.32 17.90
CA ALA A 15 -23.66 30.58 17.78
C ALA A 15 -23.30 30.40 16.29
N VAL A 16 -22.14 30.98 15.97
CA VAL A 16 -21.25 30.76 14.84
C VAL A 16 -21.42 29.40 14.14
N LEU A 17 -21.93 29.42 12.90
CA LEU A 17 -21.78 28.33 11.93
C LEU A 17 -20.38 28.43 11.30
N LEU A 18 -19.38 27.86 11.97
CA LEU A 18 -18.19 27.30 11.31
C LEU A 18 -18.31 25.78 11.38
N GLY A 19 -19.13 25.24 10.48
CA GLY A 19 -19.22 23.79 10.25
C GLY A 19 -18.06 23.36 9.37
N ALA A 20 -17.17 22.57 9.94
CA ALA A 20 -16.02 21.96 9.31
C ALA A 20 -16.38 21.21 8.02
N LEU A 21 -15.88 21.70 6.88
CA LEU A 21 -15.67 20.89 5.68
C LEU A 21 -14.27 20.29 5.75
N THR A 22 -14.06 19.40 6.73
CA THR A 22 -13.02 18.38 6.64
C THR A 22 -13.74 17.08 6.39
N SER A 23 -14.06 16.83 5.14
CA SER A 23 -14.38 15.50 4.64
C SER A 23 -13.11 14.66 4.75
N CYS A 24 -12.77 14.24 5.98
CA CYS A 24 -11.99 13.03 6.15
C CYS A 24 -12.86 11.94 5.54
N SER A 25 -12.51 11.50 4.34
CA SER A 25 -12.99 10.24 3.80
C SER A 25 -12.56 9.16 4.79
N TYR A 26 -13.42 8.90 5.79
CA TYR A 26 -13.25 7.83 6.74
C TYR A 26 -13.29 6.55 5.94
N LEU A 27 -12.11 6.02 5.61
CA LEU A 27 -11.97 4.68 5.06
C LEU A 27 -12.74 3.73 6.01
N PRO A 28 -13.63 2.86 5.48
CA PRO A 28 -14.47 1.95 6.27
C PRO A 28 -13.69 0.92 7.11
N TRP A 29 -12.36 1.02 7.12
CA TRP A 29 -11.43 0.07 7.71
C TRP A 29 -11.11 0.34 9.19
N HIS A 30 -11.43 1.53 9.73
CA HIS A 30 -11.08 1.91 11.10
C HIS A 30 -11.84 1.16 12.21
N SER A 31 -12.94 0.47 11.86
CA SER A 31 -13.72 -0.40 12.75
C SER A 31 -13.54 -1.89 12.45
N ALA A 32 -12.58 -2.24 11.59
CA ALA A 32 -12.32 -3.63 11.25
C ALA A 32 -11.63 -4.37 12.42
N PRO A 33 -11.86 -5.69 12.58
CA PRO A 33 -11.18 -6.48 13.60
C PRO A 33 -9.67 -6.47 13.39
N ALA A 34 -8.93 -6.71 14.47
CA ALA A 34 -7.49 -6.84 14.44
C ALA A 34 -7.04 -7.93 13.44
N VAL A 35 -5.85 -7.73 12.86
CA VAL A 35 -5.23 -8.66 11.90
C VAL A 35 -3.85 -9.09 12.35
N SER A 36 -3.41 -10.24 11.84
CA SER A 36 -2.06 -10.74 12.05
C SER A 36 -1.04 -9.99 11.19
N GLU A 37 0.22 -10.09 11.56
CA GLU A 37 1.33 -9.65 10.70
C GLU A 37 1.32 -10.35 9.34
N ASP A 38 0.99 -11.64 9.31
CA ASP A 38 0.92 -12.40 8.04
C ASP A 38 -0.17 -11.86 7.11
N TRP A 39 -1.35 -11.52 7.65
CA TRP A 39 -2.40 -10.87 6.87
C TRP A 39 -1.89 -9.53 6.30
N CYS A 40 -1.19 -8.74 7.11
CA CYS A 40 -0.66 -7.46 6.67
C CYS A 40 0.45 -7.61 5.62
N ALA A 41 1.33 -8.60 5.76
CA ALA A 41 2.33 -8.92 4.76
C ALA A 41 1.69 -9.34 3.43
N ASP A 42 0.73 -10.27 3.46
CA ASP A 42 0.07 -10.74 2.25
C ASP A 42 -0.80 -9.66 1.61
N ALA A 43 -1.52 -8.84 2.40
CA ALA A 43 -2.31 -7.72 1.88
C ALA A 43 -1.42 -6.67 1.19
N THR A 44 -0.26 -6.37 1.76
CA THR A 44 0.69 -5.40 1.17
C THR A 44 1.24 -5.95 -0.14
N LEU A 45 1.64 -7.22 -0.15
CA LEU A 45 2.19 -7.87 -1.34
C LEU A 45 1.14 -7.99 -2.45
N PHE A 46 -0.08 -8.44 -2.10
CA PHE A 46 -1.21 -8.50 -3.01
C PHE A 46 -1.48 -7.15 -3.65
N ALA A 47 -1.56 -6.08 -2.84
CA ALA A 47 -1.81 -4.74 -3.33
C ALA A 47 -0.74 -4.27 -4.34
N MET A 48 0.54 -4.45 -4.02
CA MET A 48 1.63 -4.11 -4.94
C MET A 48 1.61 -4.97 -6.22
N HIS A 49 1.31 -6.26 -6.10
CA HIS A 49 1.25 -7.18 -7.22
C HIS A 49 0.05 -6.90 -8.13
N SER A 50 -1.11 -6.49 -7.61
CA SER A 50 -2.25 -6.08 -8.43
C SER A 50 -1.91 -4.85 -9.28
N VAL A 51 -1.23 -3.85 -8.70
CA VAL A 51 -0.76 -2.69 -9.47
C VAL A 51 0.26 -3.12 -10.53
N ARG A 52 1.22 -4.00 -10.17
CA ARG A 52 2.21 -4.52 -11.12
C ARG A 52 1.54 -5.26 -12.29
N SER A 53 0.58 -6.14 -12.02
CA SER A 53 -0.15 -6.85 -13.08
C SER A 53 -0.87 -5.86 -14.00
N ASN A 54 -1.42 -4.78 -13.44
CA ASN A 54 -2.02 -3.70 -14.22
C ASN A 54 -1.02 -2.95 -15.11
N GLU A 55 0.14 -2.59 -14.57
CA GLU A 55 1.25 -1.99 -15.32
C GLU A 55 1.77 -2.91 -16.43
N GLN A 56 1.61 -4.23 -16.27
CA GLN A 56 1.98 -5.25 -17.26
C GLN A 56 0.86 -5.59 -18.26
N GLY A 57 -0.28 -4.90 -18.19
CA GLY A 57 -1.36 -4.97 -19.18
C GLY A 57 -2.60 -5.77 -18.75
N MET A 58 -2.66 -6.30 -17.53
CA MET A 58 -3.86 -6.98 -17.01
C MET A 58 -4.81 -5.97 -16.37
N SER A 59 -6.03 -5.80 -16.89
CA SER A 59 -6.95 -4.83 -16.29
C SER A 59 -7.34 -5.25 -14.86
N TYR A 60 -7.68 -4.29 -13.98
CA TYR A 60 -8.17 -4.63 -12.64
C TYR A 60 -9.44 -5.50 -12.70
N ALA A 61 -10.28 -5.34 -13.73
CA ALA A 61 -11.45 -6.19 -13.94
C ALA A 61 -11.09 -7.64 -14.33
N ASP A 62 -9.95 -7.84 -15.02
CA ASP A 62 -9.46 -9.18 -15.33
C ASP A 62 -8.85 -9.83 -14.08
N ILE A 63 -8.12 -9.07 -13.26
CA ILE A 63 -7.63 -9.55 -11.95
C ILE A 63 -8.80 -9.97 -11.06
N ASP A 64 -9.84 -9.15 -10.98
CA ASP A 64 -11.07 -9.39 -10.21
C ASP A 64 -11.74 -10.71 -10.65
N ARG A 65 -11.86 -10.92 -11.96
CA ARG A 65 -12.40 -12.16 -12.52
C ARG A 65 -11.51 -13.37 -12.23
N ASP A 66 -10.18 -13.20 -12.28
CA ASP A 66 -9.23 -14.26 -12.00
C ASP A 66 -9.26 -14.69 -10.53
N LEU A 67 -9.52 -13.77 -9.59
CA LEU A 67 -9.72 -14.09 -8.17
C LEU A 67 -10.86 -15.10 -7.97
N ASP A 68 -11.96 -14.96 -8.72
CA ASP A 68 -13.10 -15.87 -8.65
C ASP A 68 -12.84 -17.20 -9.36
N ALA A 69 -12.04 -17.18 -10.44
CA ALA A 69 -11.79 -18.35 -11.28
C ALA A 69 -10.63 -19.24 -10.79
N THR A 70 -9.66 -18.68 -10.07
CA THR A 70 -8.40 -19.35 -9.70
C THR A 70 -8.03 -19.18 -8.23
N ASP A 71 -9.01 -19.42 -7.35
CA ASP A 71 -8.88 -19.27 -5.90
C ASP A 71 -7.66 -20.00 -5.31
N VAL A 72 -7.35 -21.22 -5.76
CA VAL A 72 -6.22 -22.02 -5.26
C VAL A 72 -4.86 -21.31 -5.49
N ALA A 73 -4.64 -20.70 -6.65
CA ALA A 73 -3.36 -20.06 -6.96
C ALA A 73 -3.15 -18.81 -6.09
N TYR A 74 -4.20 -18.00 -5.93
CA TYR A 74 -4.15 -16.81 -5.08
C TYR A 74 -4.02 -17.17 -3.60
N LEU A 75 -4.71 -18.20 -3.12
CA LEU A 75 -4.57 -18.68 -1.74
C LEU A 75 -3.21 -19.32 -1.46
N GLN A 76 -2.51 -19.82 -2.49
CA GLN A 76 -1.12 -20.26 -2.35
C GLN A 76 -0.14 -19.09 -2.26
N LEU A 77 -0.38 -18.02 -3.02
CA LEU A 77 0.48 -16.82 -3.03
C LEU A 77 0.26 -15.92 -1.81
N TYR A 78 -0.98 -15.85 -1.31
CA TYR A 78 -1.41 -14.96 -0.23
C TYR A 78 -2.23 -15.72 0.81
N PRO A 79 -1.64 -16.72 1.49
CA PRO A 79 -2.36 -17.67 2.34
C PRO A 79 -3.06 -17.04 3.55
N ALA A 80 -2.66 -15.85 3.98
CA ALA A 80 -3.31 -15.15 5.08
C ALA A 80 -4.55 -14.34 4.66
N LEU A 81 -4.82 -14.22 3.36
CA LEU A 81 -5.98 -13.47 2.85
C LEU A 81 -7.11 -14.39 2.44
N SER A 82 -8.35 -13.96 2.71
CA SER A 82 -9.51 -14.52 2.03
C SER A 82 -9.68 -13.90 0.63
N ILE A 83 -10.35 -14.59 -0.28
CA ILE A 83 -10.73 -14.02 -1.60
C ILE A 83 -11.55 -12.73 -1.42
N ALA A 84 -12.40 -12.67 -0.38
CA ALA A 84 -13.15 -11.46 -0.04
C ALA A 84 -12.27 -10.30 0.47
N ASP A 85 -11.11 -10.56 1.08
CA ASP A 85 -10.12 -9.52 1.37
C ASP A 85 -9.45 -9.02 0.09
N MET A 86 -9.06 -9.94 -0.80
CA MET A 86 -8.41 -9.61 -2.07
C MET A 86 -9.31 -8.74 -2.96
N HIS A 87 -10.59 -9.07 -3.09
CA HIS A 87 -11.57 -8.25 -3.80
C HIS A 87 -11.66 -6.83 -3.22
N ARG A 88 -11.72 -6.70 -1.89
CA ARG A 88 -11.78 -5.38 -1.23
C ARG A 88 -10.51 -4.56 -1.44
N LEU A 89 -9.35 -5.20 -1.38
CA LEU A 89 -8.06 -4.56 -1.62
C LEU A 89 -7.94 -4.10 -3.07
N LEU A 90 -8.28 -4.97 -4.02
CA LEU A 90 -8.26 -4.69 -5.45
C LEU A 90 -9.19 -3.51 -5.80
N HIS A 91 -10.40 -3.51 -5.24
CA HIS A 91 -11.35 -2.43 -5.41
C HIS A 91 -10.82 -1.09 -4.89
N ASP A 92 -10.19 -1.05 -3.70
CA ASP A 92 -9.61 0.19 -3.16
C ASP A 92 -8.49 0.73 -4.06
N ILE A 93 -7.61 -0.15 -4.54
CA ILE A 93 -6.49 0.20 -5.44
C ILE A 93 -7.02 0.78 -6.75
N ALA A 94 -7.96 0.08 -7.39
CA ALA A 94 -8.55 0.49 -8.65
C ALA A 94 -9.30 1.83 -8.53
N THR A 95 -10.12 1.97 -7.49
CA THR A 95 -10.94 3.17 -7.26
C THR A 95 -10.08 4.42 -7.05
N HIS A 96 -8.95 4.28 -6.33
CA HIS A 96 -8.08 5.40 -6.01
C HIS A 96 -6.90 5.57 -6.98
N ASN A 97 -6.80 4.74 -8.04
CA ASN A 97 -5.69 4.74 -8.99
C ASN A 97 -4.31 4.76 -8.30
N ARG A 98 -4.14 3.94 -7.26
CA ARG A 98 -2.92 3.96 -6.46
C ARG A 98 -1.73 3.47 -7.29
N ALA A 99 -0.62 4.19 -7.21
CA ALA A 99 0.68 3.69 -7.64
C ALA A 99 1.15 2.57 -6.69
N ARG A 100 2.18 1.81 -7.10
CA ARG A 100 2.58 0.56 -6.45
C ARG A 100 2.93 0.76 -4.98
N PHE A 101 3.78 1.73 -4.66
CA PHE A 101 4.16 1.98 -3.26
C PHE A 101 3.03 2.67 -2.49
N ALA A 102 2.27 3.57 -3.13
CA ALA A 102 1.07 4.15 -2.52
C ALA A 102 0.01 3.09 -2.13
N ALA A 103 -0.11 1.99 -2.88
CA ALA A 103 -0.95 0.86 -2.54
C ALA A 103 -0.45 0.13 -1.29
N ALA A 104 0.86 -0.13 -1.19
CA ALA A 104 1.48 -0.68 0.02
C ALA A 104 1.23 0.22 1.24
N GLN A 105 1.45 1.53 1.12
CA GLN A 105 1.24 2.48 2.21
C GLN A 105 -0.21 2.52 2.70
N ALA A 106 -1.18 2.43 1.81
CA ALA A 106 -2.59 2.38 2.18
C ALA A 106 -2.92 1.12 3.02
N VAL A 107 -2.35 -0.03 2.65
CA VAL A 107 -2.50 -1.27 3.43
C VAL A 107 -1.81 -1.16 4.79
N LEU A 108 -0.59 -0.63 4.84
CA LEU A 108 0.15 -0.45 6.09
C LEU A 108 -0.61 0.46 7.06
N GLN A 109 -1.17 1.58 6.58
CA GLN A 109 -2.04 2.46 7.38
C GLN A 109 -3.27 1.72 7.91
N SER A 110 -3.88 0.86 7.10
CA SER A 110 -5.02 0.02 7.53
C SER A 110 -4.62 -0.98 8.61
N CYS A 111 -3.44 -1.60 8.50
CA CYS A 111 -2.91 -2.51 9.50
C CYS A 111 -2.65 -1.83 10.85
N GLU A 112 -2.04 -0.65 10.84
CA GLU A 112 -1.84 0.16 12.05
C GLU A 112 -3.17 0.53 12.71
N ALA A 113 -4.16 0.97 11.92
CA ALA A 113 -5.49 1.30 12.42
C ALA A 113 -6.21 0.10 13.04
N ARG A 114 -5.86 -1.12 12.63
CA ARG A 114 -6.40 -2.39 13.14
C ARG A 114 -5.58 -2.98 14.29
N GLY A 115 -4.62 -2.23 14.82
CA GLY A 115 -3.88 -2.61 16.02
C GLY A 115 -2.80 -3.67 15.78
N THR A 116 -2.38 -3.89 14.52
CA THR A 116 -1.16 -4.66 14.27
C THR A 116 0.03 -3.86 14.81
N PRO A 117 0.81 -4.41 15.76
CA PRO A 117 1.90 -3.68 16.39
C PRO A 117 2.85 -3.12 15.35
N GLU A 118 3.23 -1.87 15.54
CA GLU A 118 4.28 -1.29 14.73
C GLU A 118 5.61 -1.98 15.08
N PRO A 119 6.37 -2.50 14.10
CA PRO A 119 7.70 -3.01 14.35
C PRO A 119 8.63 -1.91 14.86
N ALA A 120 9.56 -2.25 15.75
CA ALA A 120 10.55 -1.30 16.25
C ALA A 120 11.28 -0.60 15.07
N HIS A 121 11.28 0.73 15.08
CA HIS A 121 11.66 1.61 13.97
C HIS A 121 13.15 1.57 13.59
N TYR A 122 13.66 0.43 13.14
CA TYR A 122 14.98 0.41 12.50
C TYR A 122 14.79 0.32 11.00
N ALA A 123 14.90 1.47 10.33
CA ALA A 123 15.17 1.52 8.90
C ALA A 123 16.57 2.11 8.71
N PRO A 124 17.48 1.42 8.01
CA PRO A 124 18.79 1.97 7.66
C PRO A 124 18.68 3.38 7.05
N SER A 125 19.61 4.26 7.41
CA SER A 125 19.59 5.66 6.97
C SER A 125 19.64 5.83 5.45
N TYR A 126 20.27 4.90 4.72
CA TYR A 126 20.33 4.96 3.25
C TYR A 126 18.94 4.87 2.59
N LEU A 127 17.95 4.26 3.25
CA LEU A 127 16.57 4.17 2.77
C LEU A 127 15.78 5.48 2.88
N SER A 128 16.33 6.51 3.54
CA SER A 128 15.65 7.78 3.79
C SER A 128 15.83 8.84 2.70
N THR A 129 16.57 8.49 1.63
CA THR A 129 16.77 9.32 0.45
C THR A 129 15.48 9.36 -0.39
N PRO A 130 15.13 10.47 -1.06
CA PRO A 130 14.00 10.48 -1.97
C PRO A 130 14.18 9.55 -3.17
N HIS A 131 13.18 8.71 -3.45
CA HIS A 131 13.14 7.73 -4.55
C HIS A 131 11.81 7.79 -5.32
N SER A 132 11.72 7.18 -6.51
CA SER A 132 10.44 7.07 -7.22
C SER A 132 9.49 6.09 -6.50
N ASP A 133 8.18 6.21 -6.74
CA ASP A 133 7.19 5.22 -6.25
C ASP A 133 7.56 3.81 -6.70
N ALA A 134 7.98 3.65 -7.96
CA ALA A 134 8.43 2.37 -8.51
C ALA A 134 9.64 1.79 -7.74
N TRP A 135 10.62 2.63 -7.39
CA TRP A 135 11.77 2.19 -6.59
C TRP A 135 11.33 1.78 -5.19
N CYS A 136 10.53 2.61 -4.49
CA CYS A 136 10.04 2.30 -3.15
C CYS A 136 9.21 1.00 -3.12
N GLY A 137 8.33 0.81 -4.11
CA GLY A 137 7.50 -0.38 -4.24
C GLY A 137 8.34 -1.64 -4.50
N GLN A 138 9.31 -1.57 -5.41
CA GLN A 138 10.21 -2.70 -5.69
C GLN A 138 11.15 -3.00 -4.53
N ALA A 139 11.67 -1.99 -3.84
CA ALA A 139 12.48 -2.19 -2.63
C ALA A 139 11.68 -2.90 -1.53
N THR A 140 10.40 -2.52 -1.39
CA THR A 140 9.48 -3.12 -0.42
C THR A 140 9.21 -4.58 -0.75
N ASP A 141 8.80 -4.87 -1.99
CA ASP A 141 8.58 -6.24 -2.51
C ASP A 141 9.85 -7.10 -2.36
N PHE A 142 11.00 -6.60 -2.81
CA PHE A 142 12.28 -7.30 -2.69
C PHE A 142 12.66 -7.62 -1.23
N ALA A 143 12.48 -6.67 -0.31
CA ALA A 143 12.77 -6.87 1.11
C ALA A 143 11.81 -7.88 1.75
N MET A 144 10.53 -7.85 1.40
CA MET A 144 9.55 -8.84 1.84
C MET A 144 9.89 -10.25 1.30
N GLY A 145 10.24 -10.37 0.02
CA GLY A 145 10.69 -11.63 -0.57
C GLY A 145 11.96 -12.16 0.10
N THR A 146 12.93 -11.28 0.36
CA THR A 146 14.17 -11.62 1.09
C THR A 146 13.88 -12.14 2.50
N ALA A 147 12.94 -11.51 3.21
CA ALA A 147 12.51 -11.99 4.53
C ALA A 147 11.90 -13.39 4.44
N GLY A 148 11.06 -13.64 3.43
CA GLY A 148 10.51 -14.98 3.16
C GLY A 148 11.60 -16.04 2.89
N TYR A 149 12.62 -15.72 2.10
CA TYR A 149 13.75 -16.63 1.86
C TYR A 149 14.53 -16.93 3.14
N ARG A 150 14.79 -15.92 3.98
CA ARG A 150 15.41 -16.13 5.29
C ARG A 150 14.59 -17.08 6.16
N ASP A 151 13.27 -16.89 6.19
CA ASP A 151 12.38 -17.67 7.05
C ASP A 151 12.32 -19.16 6.65
N ILE A 152 12.59 -19.49 5.37
CA ILE A 152 12.76 -20.87 4.89
C ILE A 152 14.21 -21.38 4.97
N GLY A 153 15.10 -20.64 5.63
CA GLY A 153 16.46 -21.10 5.96
C GLY A 153 17.56 -20.68 5.00
N PHE A 154 17.31 -19.79 4.04
CA PHE A 154 18.41 -19.22 3.24
C PHE A 154 19.28 -18.33 4.12
N THR A 155 20.59 -18.57 4.10
CA THR A 155 21.57 -17.71 4.79
C THR A 155 21.79 -16.41 4.03
N GLU A 156 22.24 -15.36 4.73
CA GLU A 156 22.58 -14.06 4.13
C GLU A 156 23.56 -14.23 2.96
N LYS A 157 24.60 -15.03 3.15
CA LYS A 157 25.60 -15.34 2.11
C LYS A 157 25.00 -16.02 0.88
N GLN A 158 24.05 -16.94 1.07
CA GLN A 158 23.35 -17.57 -0.06
C GLN A 158 22.46 -16.56 -0.78
N MET A 159 21.80 -15.68 -0.04
CA MET A 159 20.99 -14.62 -0.64
C MET A 159 21.84 -13.64 -1.44
N GLU A 160 22.94 -13.12 -0.88
CA GLU A 160 23.89 -12.26 -1.60
C GLU A 160 24.47 -12.96 -2.84
N ALA A 161 24.84 -14.25 -2.74
CA ALA A 161 25.32 -15.02 -3.89
C ALA A 161 24.26 -15.13 -5.00
N SER A 162 22.98 -15.30 -4.63
CA SER A 162 21.89 -15.38 -5.61
C SER A 162 21.75 -14.11 -6.45
N LEU A 163 22.11 -12.93 -5.91
CA LEU A 163 22.11 -11.66 -6.63
C LEU A 163 23.07 -11.62 -7.82
N HIS A 164 24.09 -12.48 -7.80
CA HIS A 164 25.08 -12.61 -8.87
C HIS A 164 24.79 -13.78 -9.82
N ASN A 165 24.00 -14.75 -9.39
CA ASN A 165 23.71 -15.95 -10.17
C ASN A 165 22.70 -15.69 -11.29
N ASP A 166 21.73 -14.79 -11.08
CA ASP A 166 20.75 -14.42 -12.11
C ASP A 166 20.46 -12.90 -12.14
N PRO A 167 21.44 -12.10 -12.59
CA PRO A 167 21.28 -10.65 -12.66
C PRO A 167 20.25 -10.23 -13.72
N LEU A 168 20.04 -11.04 -14.75
CA LEU A 168 19.08 -10.73 -15.82
C LEU A 168 17.65 -10.82 -15.30
N TRP A 169 17.30 -11.93 -14.63
CA TRP A 169 15.98 -12.09 -14.02
C TRP A 169 15.71 -11.01 -12.97
N LEU A 170 16.69 -10.69 -12.12
CA LEU A 170 16.52 -9.64 -11.12
C LEU A 170 16.30 -8.26 -11.76
N ASN A 171 16.97 -7.96 -12.88
CA ASN A 171 16.75 -6.72 -13.61
C ASN A 171 15.41 -6.68 -14.35
N GLU A 172 14.85 -7.83 -14.69
CA GLU A 172 13.51 -7.94 -15.26
C GLU A 172 12.42 -7.75 -14.19
N VAL A 173 12.59 -8.37 -13.01
CA VAL A 173 11.60 -8.33 -11.93
C VAL A 173 11.68 -7.05 -11.11
N PHE A 174 12.89 -6.56 -10.85
CA PHE A 174 13.17 -5.35 -10.06
C PHE A 174 14.00 -4.32 -10.84
N PRO A 175 13.49 -3.80 -11.98
CA PRO A 175 14.26 -2.90 -12.86
C PRO A 175 14.63 -1.55 -12.24
N ALA A 176 13.93 -1.12 -11.18
CA ALA A 176 14.24 0.13 -10.48
C ALA A 176 15.40 -0.03 -9.49
N LEU A 177 15.68 -1.26 -9.03
CA LEU A 177 16.75 -1.52 -8.07
C LEU A 177 18.04 -1.88 -8.80
N ASN A 178 19.14 -1.22 -8.46
CA ASN A 178 20.46 -1.67 -8.91
C ASN A 178 21.01 -2.76 -7.97
N THR A 179 22.10 -3.44 -8.36
CA THR A 179 22.71 -4.48 -7.52
C THR A 179 23.13 -3.97 -6.14
N PRO A 180 23.82 -2.81 -5.99
CA PRO A 180 24.08 -2.21 -4.68
C PRO A 180 22.83 -2.06 -3.79
N ASP A 181 21.70 -1.56 -4.33
CA ASP A 181 20.45 -1.39 -3.59
C ASP A 181 19.97 -2.73 -3.03
N ARG A 182 20.00 -3.78 -3.86
CA ARG A 182 19.58 -5.14 -3.47
C ARG A 182 20.48 -5.74 -2.39
N VAL A 183 21.80 -5.56 -2.50
CA VAL A 183 22.76 -6.03 -1.48
C VAL A 183 22.51 -5.36 -0.14
N GLU A 184 22.32 -4.04 -0.12
CA GLU A 184 22.04 -3.32 1.12
C GLU A 184 20.69 -3.73 1.72
N LEU A 185 19.65 -3.94 0.90
CA LEU A 185 18.37 -4.48 1.37
C LEU A 185 18.49 -5.88 1.97
N VAL A 186 19.30 -6.76 1.38
CA VAL A 186 19.60 -8.09 1.98
C VAL A 186 20.22 -7.91 3.35
N ARG A 187 21.27 -7.10 3.48
CA ARG A 187 21.94 -6.83 4.76
C ARG A 187 20.99 -6.27 5.81
N ALA A 188 20.10 -5.37 5.41
CA ALA A 188 19.10 -4.79 6.31
C ALA A 188 18.14 -5.87 6.85
N VAL A 189 17.56 -6.68 5.96
CA VAL A 189 16.61 -7.75 6.31
C VAL A 189 17.25 -8.78 7.25
N TYR A 190 18.48 -9.20 6.97
CA TYR A 190 19.18 -10.20 7.78
C TYR A 190 19.72 -9.62 9.10
N GLY A 191 20.35 -8.45 9.05
CA GLY A 191 20.93 -7.80 10.23
C GLY A 191 19.87 -7.41 11.27
N GLN A 192 18.69 -7.00 10.81
CA GLN A 192 17.58 -6.60 11.69
C GLN A 192 16.55 -7.70 11.92
N LYS A 193 16.70 -8.85 11.26
CA LYS A 193 15.76 -9.99 11.37
C LYS A 193 14.31 -9.60 11.08
N TRP A 194 14.09 -8.73 10.09
CA TRP A 194 12.75 -8.27 9.71
C TRP A 194 11.83 -9.41 9.26
N SER A 195 10.65 -9.59 9.87
CA SER A 195 9.57 -10.38 9.26
C SER A 195 9.15 -9.76 7.91
N ARG A 196 8.36 -10.48 7.10
CA ARG A 196 7.79 -9.92 5.85
C ARG A 196 7.04 -8.61 6.13
N TYR A 197 6.20 -8.59 7.17
CA TYR A 197 5.50 -7.37 7.57
C TYR A 197 6.46 -6.29 8.08
N THR A 198 7.48 -6.65 8.86
CA THR A 198 8.48 -5.69 9.34
C THR A 198 9.24 -5.04 8.18
N ALA A 199 9.59 -5.80 7.14
CA ALA A 199 10.20 -5.26 5.93
C ALA A 199 9.26 -4.26 5.25
N ALA A 200 7.99 -4.65 5.07
CA ALA A 200 6.97 -3.77 4.48
C ALA A 200 6.81 -2.46 5.26
N ALA A 201 6.62 -2.53 6.57
CA ALA A 201 6.43 -1.37 7.44
C ALA A 201 7.67 -0.48 7.51
N SER A 202 8.87 -1.08 7.61
CA SER A 202 10.12 -0.33 7.69
C SER A 202 10.36 0.50 6.42
N LEU A 203 10.17 -0.11 5.24
CA LEU A 203 10.30 0.63 3.97
C LEU A 203 9.13 1.57 3.71
N GLY A 204 7.90 1.17 4.06
CA GLY A 204 6.69 1.99 3.96
C GLY A 204 6.80 3.35 4.65
N LYS A 205 7.58 3.40 5.74
CA LYS A 205 7.87 4.62 6.52
C LYS A 205 9.15 5.32 6.11
N ALA A 206 10.21 4.57 5.81
CA ALA A 206 11.51 5.16 5.54
C ALA A 206 11.61 5.75 4.14
N CYS A 207 10.99 5.11 3.14
CA CYS A 207 11.09 5.54 1.76
C CYS A 207 10.33 6.83 1.55
N LYS A 208 11.04 7.89 1.17
CA LYS A 208 10.44 9.16 0.78
C LYS A 208 10.19 9.12 -0.72
N VAL A 209 8.94 9.16 -1.14
CA VAL A 209 8.63 9.28 -2.58
C VAL A 209 8.95 10.70 -3.03
N ALA A 210 9.81 10.83 -4.05
CA ALA A 210 10.06 12.10 -4.70
C ALA A 210 8.77 12.57 -5.39
N PRO A 211 8.39 13.86 -5.27
CA PRO A 211 7.24 14.38 -6.00
C PRO A 211 7.44 14.10 -7.49
N ALA A 212 6.41 13.57 -8.15
CA ALA A 212 6.48 13.28 -9.57
C ALA A 212 6.93 14.54 -10.31
N ALA A 213 7.98 14.44 -11.13
CA ALA A 213 8.45 15.54 -11.93
C ALA A 213 7.37 15.88 -12.98
N GLY A 214 6.40 16.73 -12.64
CA GLY A 214 5.43 17.27 -13.59
C GLY A 214 3.98 17.41 -13.15
N ASP A 215 3.68 18.06 -12.01
CA ASP A 215 2.34 18.62 -11.74
C ASP A 215 2.11 19.98 -12.46
N ALA A 216 2.51 20.08 -13.73
CA ALA A 216 2.29 21.30 -14.52
C ALA A 216 1.69 21.09 -15.93
N ASP A 217 1.70 19.89 -16.53
CA ASP A 217 1.34 19.79 -17.96
C ASP A 217 0.59 18.53 -18.44
N HIS A 218 0.07 17.67 -17.56
CA HIS A 218 -0.66 16.44 -17.97
C HIS A 218 -2.10 16.33 -17.43
N ALA A 219 -2.78 17.47 -17.30
CA ALA A 219 -4.24 17.50 -17.14
C ALA A 219 -5.02 17.31 -18.46
N ALA A 220 -4.34 17.04 -19.59
CA ALA A 220 -4.99 16.80 -20.87
C ALA A 220 -4.60 15.42 -21.42
N THR A 221 -5.61 14.64 -21.79
CA THR A 221 -5.56 13.39 -22.57
C THR A 221 -5.28 12.09 -21.80
N ARG A 222 -6.21 11.67 -20.93
CA ARG A 222 -6.59 10.26 -20.85
C ARG A 222 -8.01 10.11 -21.42
N PRO A 223 -8.24 9.19 -22.38
CA PRO A 223 -9.59 8.89 -22.82
C PRO A 223 -10.35 8.21 -21.67
N ASP A 224 -11.56 8.67 -21.41
CA ASP A 224 -12.47 8.14 -20.38
C ASP A 224 -12.64 6.62 -20.53
N ALA A 225 -12.08 5.86 -19.59
CA ALA A 225 -12.33 4.43 -19.45
C ALA A 225 -13.74 4.11 -18.90
N ASN A 226 -14.65 5.10 -18.85
CA ASN A 226 -16.00 4.99 -18.29
C ASN A 226 -17.13 5.06 -19.33
N GLN A 227 -16.84 4.97 -20.63
CA GLN A 227 -17.90 4.75 -21.62
C GLN A 227 -18.21 3.26 -21.75
N LEU A 228 -19.27 2.82 -21.04
CA LEU A 228 -19.99 1.60 -21.42
C LEU A 228 -20.45 1.73 -22.89
N PRO A 229 -20.30 0.69 -23.71
CA PRO A 229 -20.89 0.69 -25.05
C PRO A 229 -22.42 0.76 -24.95
N PRO A 230 -23.10 1.52 -25.83
CA PRO A 230 -24.56 1.56 -25.83
C PRO A 230 -25.13 0.17 -26.11
N ALA A 231 -26.14 -0.20 -25.33
CA ALA A 231 -26.87 -1.46 -25.50
C ALA A 231 -27.43 -1.55 -26.93
N ALA A 232 -27.00 -2.60 -27.65
CA ALA A 232 -27.63 -2.97 -28.91
C ALA A 232 -29.08 -3.39 -28.61
N THR A 233 -30.03 -2.66 -29.17
CA THR A 233 -31.46 -3.01 -29.13
C THR A 233 -31.77 -3.79 -30.43
N PRO A 234 -32.58 -4.86 -30.39
CA PRO A 234 -32.83 -5.76 -31.53
C PRO A 234 -33.51 -5.10 -32.74
#